data_AF-A0A7U9NB19-F1
#
_entry.id   AF-A0A7U9NB19-F1
#
_cell.length_a   1.000
_cell.length_b   1.000
_cell.length_c   1.000
_cell.angle_alpha   90.00
_cell.angle_beta   90.00
_cell.angle_gamma   90.00
#
_symmetry.space_group_name_H-M   'P 1'
#
loop_
_entity.id
_entity.type
_entity.pdbx_description
1 polymer ?
#
loop_
_entity_poly.entity_id
_entity_poly.type
_entity_poly.pdbx_seq_one_letter_code
_entity_poly.pdbx_strand_id
1 'polypeptide(L)'
;MVSEACKEKIERDRKRGIINRPVRAMVAGIPNVGKSTFINSFAKKACTKTGNKPGVTRGKQWIRLNKNLELLDTPGILWPRFENQKVGERLAVIGSINDEILHADELAVAVIRYLNQNYPVLLQERYQISINEDAYKTLEEICIKRRCFQKGETPDIERVSAMILEDFRSGKIGRITLEHPEEWQ
;
A
#
# COMPACT_ATOMS: atom_id res chain seq x y z
N MET A 1 17.06 -2.44 -21.99
CA MET A 1 15.98 -1.99 -21.08
C MET A 1 15.70 -0.48 -21.14
N VAL A 2 16.38 0.44 -20.43
CA VAL A 2 16.00 1.88 -20.46
C VAL A 2 16.32 2.56 -21.79
N SER A 3 17.52 2.38 -22.33
CA SER A 3 17.91 2.94 -23.64
C SER A 3 17.05 2.42 -24.79
N GLU A 4 16.53 1.20 -24.64
CA GLU A 4 15.66 0.54 -25.60
C GLU A 4 14.23 1.07 -25.51
N ALA A 5 13.65 1.12 -24.30
CA ALA A 5 12.33 1.71 -24.07
C ALA A 5 12.28 3.20 -24.44
N CYS A 6 13.41 3.91 -24.39
CA CYS A 6 13.52 5.33 -24.74
C CYS A 6 14.15 5.56 -26.13
N LYS A 7 14.31 4.53 -26.97
CA LYS A 7 15.04 4.62 -28.25
C LYS A 7 14.52 5.74 -29.14
N GLU A 8 13.20 5.80 -29.35
CA GLU A 8 12.56 6.83 -30.18
C GLU A 8 12.81 8.26 -29.68
N LYS A 9 12.75 8.46 -28.36
CA LYS A 9 13.03 9.75 -27.73
C LYS A 9 14.49 10.14 -27.89
N ILE A 10 15.41 9.20 -27.65
CA ILE A 10 16.85 9.43 -27.77
C ILE A 10 17.21 9.80 -29.22
N GLU A 11 16.66 9.09 -30.20
CA GLU A 11 16.86 9.40 -31.62
C GLU A 11 16.31 10.78 -32.00
N ARG A 12 15.11 11.13 -31.50
CA ARG A 12 14.50 12.45 -31.70
C ARG A 12 15.36 13.57 -31.11
N ASP A 13 15.87 13.40 -29.89
CA ASP A 13 16.74 14.37 -29.24
C ASP A 13 18.08 14.51 -30.00
N ARG A 14 18.64 13.40 -30.49
CA ARG A 14 19.87 13.40 -31.30
C ARG A 14 19.71 14.17 -32.61
N LYS A 15 18.58 13.99 -33.30
CA LYS A 15 18.25 14.76 -34.53
C LYS A 15 18.14 16.27 -34.27
N ARG A 16 17.85 16.69 -33.04
CA ARG A 16 17.79 18.10 -32.61
C ARG A 16 19.13 18.63 -32.09
N GLY A 17 20.22 17.87 -32.21
CA GLY A 17 21.54 18.24 -31.72
C GLY A 17 21.72 18.09 -30.20
N ILE A 18 20.77 17.47 -29.50
CA ILE A 18 20.87 17.22 -28.05
C ILE A 18 21.63 15.90 -27.86
N ILE A 19 22.88 16.01 -27.42
CA ILE A 19 23.80 14.88 -27.26
C ILE A 19 24.14 14.71 -25.78
N ASN A 20 24.32 13.47 -25.32
CA ASN A 20 24.73 13.12 -23.95
C ASN A 20 23.80 13.61 -22.83
N ARG A 21 22.53 13.91 -23.13
CA ARG A 21 21.54 14.27 -22.11
C ARG A 21 21.05 12.99 -21.39
N PRO A 22 21.08 12.94 -20.05
CA PRO A 22 20.53 11.79 -19.34
C PRO A 22 19.03 11.66 -19.57
N VAL A 23 18.57 10.41 -19.68
CA VAL A 23 17.14 10.09 -19.69
C VAL A 23 16.56 10.50 -18.34
N ARG A 24 15.48 11.27 -18.38
CA ARG A 24 14.71 11.66 -17.21
C ARG A 24 13.41 10.85 -17.18
N ALA A 25 13.21 10.11 -16.10
CA ALA A 25 11.98 9.37 -15.84
C ALA A 25 11.41 9.78 -14.48
N MET A 26 10.14 9.50 -14.25
CA MET A 26 9.47 9.74 -12.98
C MET A 26 8.76 8.47 -12.51
N VAL A 27 8.69 8.28 -11.20
CA VAL A 27 7.91 7.19 -10.60
C VAL A 27 6.63 7.81 -10.05
N ALA A 28 5.49 7.37 -10.56
CA ALA A 28 4.16 7.86 -10.19
C ALA A 28 3.30 6.73 -9.62
N GLY A 29 2.32 7.07 -8.78
CA GLY A 29 1.40 6.12 -8.17
C GLY A 29 0.77 6.68 -6.89
N ILE A 30 -0.21 5.96 -6.34
CA ILE A 30 -0.88 6.32 -5.09
C ILE A 30 0.09 6.31 -3.88
N PRO A 31 -0.27 6.88 -2.71
CA PRO A 31 0.54 6.78 -1.50
C PRO A 31 0.88 5.33 -1.12
N ASN A 32 1.98 5.14 -0.39
CA ASN A 32 2.39 3.84 0.18
C ASN A 32 2.65 2.64 -0.78
N VAL A 33 2.53 2.79 -2.10
CA VAL A 33 2.90 1.72 -3.07
C VAL A 33 4.40 1.44 -3.22
N GLY A 34 5.25 2.05 -2.39
CA GLY A 34 6.70 1.79 -2.41
C GLY A 34 7.51 2.60 -3.43
N LYS A 35 7.00 3.73 -3.95
CA LYS A 35 7.72 4.60 -4.90
C LYS A 35 9.14 4.97 -4.43
N SER A 36 9.28 5.51 -3.22
CA SER A 36 10.57 5.92 -2.65
C SER A 36 11.47 4.71 -2.35
N THR A 37 10.89 3.58 -1.93
CA THR A 37 11.62 2.32 -1.74
C THR A 37 12.22 1.82 -3.06
N PHE A 38 11.43 1.84 -4.14
CA PHE A 38 11.90 1.51 -5.48
C PHE A 38 13.02 2.46 -5.93
N ILE A 39 12.86 3.77 -5.75
CA ILE A 39 13.92 4.72 -6.11
C ILE A 39 15.20 4.47 -5.31
N ASN A 40 15.10 4.25 -3.99
CA ASN A 40 16.26 4.01 -3.13
C ASN A 40 16.99 2.70 -3.48
N SER A 41 16.26 1.64 -3.84
CA SER A 41 16.87 0.37 -4.24
C SER A 41 17.72 0.52 -5.51
N PHE A 42 17.27 1.36 -6.46
CA PHE A 42 18.02 1.69 -7.66
C PHE A 42 19.16 2.70 -7.41
N ALA A 43 18.98 3.64 -6.48
CA ALA A 43 19.99 4.65 -6.15
C ALA A 43 21.17 4.09 -5.32
N LYS A 44 21.05 2.88 -4.77
CA LYS A 44 22.02 2.24 -3.85
C LYS A 44 22.41 3.11 -2.64
N LYS A 45 21.59 4.12 -2.34
CA LYS A 45 21.74 5.08 -1.25
C LYS A 45 20.33 5.49 -0.79
N ALA A 46 20.17 5.77 0.50
CA ALA A 46 18.93 6.29 1.07
C ALA A 46 18.74 7.77 0.69
N CYS A 47 18.43 8.03 -0.59
CA CYS A 47 18.30 9.38 -1.13
C CYS A 47 16.91 9.99 -0.88
N THR A 48 15.91 9.15 -0.59
CA THR A 48 14.51 9.56 -0.32
C THR A 48 14.08 9.05 1.05
N LYS A 49 13.24 9.84 1.75
CA LYS A 49 12.63 9.42 3.01
C LYS A 49 11.57 8.34 2.73
N THR A 50 11.70 7.19 3.38
CA THR A 50 10.71 6.10 3.34
C THR A 50 9.93 6.06 4.64
N GLY A 51 8.62 5.86 4.56
CA GLY A 51 7.74 5.65 5.71
C GLY A 51 6.38 5.15 5.24
N ASN A 52 5.72 4.34 6.06
CA ASN A 52 4.44 3.71 5.72
C ASN A 52 3.22 4.61 6.03
N LYS A 53 3.39 5.92 5.93
CA LYS A 53 2.32 6.91 6.15
C LYS A 53 2.14 7.76 4.88
N PRO A 54 0.91 8.04 4.46
CA PRO A 54 0.67 8.98 3.37
C PRO A 54 1.31 10.35 3.64
N GLY A 55 1.89 10.97 2.60
CA GLY A 55 2.46 12.33 2.70
C GLY A 55 3.92 12.43 3.20
N VAL A 56 4.66 11.31 3.31
CA VAL A 56 6.09 11.31 3.71
C VAL A 56 6.99 12.04 2.70
N THR A 57 6.75 11.90 1.41
CA THR A 57 7.52 12.57 0.34
C THR A 57 7.07 14.03 0.21
N ARG A 58 7.90 14.98 0.68
CA ARG A 58 7.62 16.42 0.68
C ARG A 58 8.54 17.16 -0.30
N GLY A 59 8.36 16.95 -1.60
CA GLY A 59 9.07 17.70 -2.64
C GLY A 59 9.40 16.89 -3.90
N LYS A 60 9.59 17.59 -5.03
CA LYS A 60 10.09 17.02 -6.28
C LYS A 60 11.62 17.00 -6.24
N GLN A 61 12.23 15.81 -6.20
CA GLN A 61 13.69 15.67 -6.18
C GLN A 61 14.16 14.80 -7.34
N TRP A 62 15.09 15.31 -8.14
CA TRP A 62 15.81 14.53 -9.14
C TRP A 62 16.93 13.73 -8.47
N ILE A 63 16.94 12.43 -8.70
CA ILE A 63 17.89 11.47 -8.15
C ILE A 63 18.64 10.87 -9.32
N ARG A 64 19.92 11.21 -9.40
CA ARG A 64 20.80 10.72 -10.47
C ARG A 64 21.23 9.31 -10.13
N LEU A 65 20.78 8.33 -10.91
CA LEU A 65 21.16 6.93 -10.74
C LEU A 65 22.52 6.64 -11.36
N ASN A 66 22.78 7.21 -12.55
CA ASN A 66 24.06 7.12 -13.24
C ASN A 66 24.22 8.29 -14.23
N LYS A 67 25.24 8.25 -15.09
CA LYS A 67 25.49 9.32 -16.07
C LYS A 67 24.33 9.52 -17.06
N ASN A 68 23.54 8.47 -17.29
CA ASN A 68 22.55 8.36 -18.37
C ASN A 68 21.10 8.35 -17.87
N LEU A 69 20.85 8.33 -16.55
CA LEU A 69 19.50 8.19 -15.97
C LEU A 69 19.32 9.02 -14.69
N GLU A 70 18.26 9.81 -14.68
CA GLU A 70 17.75 10.56 -13.54
C GLU A 70 16.28 10.16 -13.28
N LEU A 71 15.96 9.88 -12.02
CA LEU A 71 14.60 9.59 -11.55
C LEU A 71 14.05 10.76 -10.75
N LEU A 72 12.80 11.13 -11.01
CA LEU A 72 12.05 12.08 -10.20
C LEU A 72 11.23 11.33 -9.15
N ASP A 73 11.49 11.59 -7.86
CA ASP A 73 10.59 11.17 -6.79
C ASP A 73 9.37 12.11 -6.75
N THR A 74 8.18 11.52 -6.66
CA THR A 74 6.92 12.25 -6.64
C THR A 74 6.09 11.85 -5.43
N PRO A 75 5.37 12.79 -4.80
CA PRO A 75 4.41 12.44 -3.76
C PRO A 75 3.36 11.48 -4.33
N GLY A 76 2.84 10.60 -3.47
CA GLY A 76 1.68 9.79 -3.84
C GLY A 76 0.47 10.67 -4.09
N ILE A 77 -0.26 10.41 -5.18
CA ILE A 77 -1.46 11.19 -5.54
C ILE A 77 -2.65 10.25 -5.45
N LEU A 78 -3.68 10.69 -4.73
CA LEU A 78 -5.02 10.10 -4.78
C LEU A 78 -5.96 11.06 -5.51
N TRP A 79 -6.97 10.50 -6.16
CA TRP A 79 -8.04 11.28 -6.76
C TRP A 79 -8.96 11.86 -5.67
N PRO A 80 -9.51 13.07 -5.86
CA PRO A 80 -10.27 13.75 -4.83
C PRO A 80 -11.63 13.09 -4.52
N ARG A 81 -12.17 12.28 -5.43
CA ARG A 81 -13.43 11.54 -5.24
C ARG A 81 -13.28 10.13 -5.81
N PHE A 82 -13.83 9.16 -5.08
CA PHE A 82 -13.98 7.79 -5.55
C PHE A 82 -15.45 7.58 -5.91
N GLU A 83 -15.73 7.23 -7.17
CA GLU A 83 -17.10 6.92 -7.60
C GLU A 83 -17.56 5.56 -7.08
N ASN A 84 -16.61 4.65 -6.86
CA ASN A 84 -16.86 3.30 -6.36
C ASN A 84 -16.41 3.17 -4.89
N GLN A 85 -17.36 2.90 -4.00
CA GLN A 85 -17.11 2.73 -2.57
C GLN A 85 -16.13 1.58 -2.28
N LYS A 86 -16.18 0.49 -3.08
CA LYS A 86 -15.26 -0.66 -2.96
C LYS A 86 -13.81 -0.26 -3.23
N VAL A 87 -13.58 0.67 -4.16
CA VAL A 87 -12.24 1.21 -4.44
C VAL A 87 -11.74 2.02 -3.25
N GLY A 88 -12.60 2.89 -2.69
CA GLY A 88 -12.26 3.66 -1.49
C GLY A 88 -11.90 2.76 -0.30
N GLU A 89 -12.72 1.74 -0.03
CA GLU A 89 -12.48 0.76 1.04
C GLU A 89 -11.15 0.01 0.81
N ARG A 90 -10.89 -0.49 -0.40
CA ARG A 90 -9.63 -1.17 -0.76
C ARG A 90 -8.41 -0.26 -0.53
N LEU A 91 -8.49 1.01 -0.95
CA LEU A 91 -7.41 2.00 -0.76
C LEU A 91 -7.18 2.32 0.72
N ALA A 92 -8.23 2.33 1.52
CA ALA A 92 -8.14 2.52 2.97
C ALA A 92 -7.48 1.31 3.67
N VAL A 93 -7.91 0.08 3.38
CA VAL A 93 -7.35 -1.11 4.04
C VAL A 93 -5.87 -1.32 3.72
N ILE A 94 -5.40 -0.96 2.51
CA ILE A 94 -3.96 -1.00 2.17
C ILE A 94 -3.16 0.21 2.69
N GLY A 95 -3.81 1.16 3.36
CA GLY A 95 -3.17 2.34 3.95
C GLY A 95 -2.74 3.40 2.94
N SER A 96 -3.36 3.46 1.75
CA SER A 96 -3.11 4.56 0.80
C SER A 96 -3.81 5.86 1.22
N ILE A 97 -4.84 5.77 2.06
CA ILE A 97 -5.56 6.88 2.68
C ILE A 97 -5.04 7.06 4.12
N ASN A 98 -5.09 8.28 4.67
CA ASN A 98 -4.64 8.52 6.05
C ASN A 98 -5.57 7.80 7.03
N ASP A 99 -5.00 6.98 7.92
CA ASP A 99 -5.78 6.23 8.92
C ASP A 99 -6.40 7.15 9.98
N GLU A 100 -5.82 8.33 10.22
CA GLU A 100 -6.29 9.26 11.27
C GLU A 100 -7.70 9.83 11.00
N ILE A 101 -8.21 9.67 9.78
CA ILE A 101 -9.56 10.12 9.39
C ILE A 101 -10.55 8.95 9.24
N LEU A 102 -10.16 7.72 9.58
CA LEU A 102 -10.96 6.51 9.37
C LEU A 102 -11.17 5.73 10.67
N HIS A 103 -12.30 5.02 10.75
CA HIS A 103 -12.62 4.12 11.84
C HIS A 103 -11.89 2.79 11.65
N ALA A 104 -10.90 2.51 12.51
CA ALA A 104 -10.03 1.33 12.37
C ALA A 104 -10.80 0.01 12.50
N ASP A 105 -11.85 -0.02 13.31
CA ASP A 105 -12.78 -1.13 13.50
C ASP A 105 -13.58 -1.44 12.23
N GLU A 106 -14.11 -0.42 11.55
CA GLU A 106 -14.79 -0.62 10.26
C GLU A 106 -13.85 -1.23 9.21
N LEU A 107 -12.60 -0.73 9.13
CA LEU A 107 -11.60 -1.27 8.22
C LEU A 107 -11.17 -2.69 8.58
N ALA A 108 -11.01 -3.00 9.88
CA ALA A 108 -10.69 -4.35 10.33
C ALA A 108 -11.83 -5.33 10.00
N VAL A 109 -13.08 -4.92 10.20
CA VAL A 109 -14.26 -5.70 9.80
C VAL A 109 -14.30 -5.91 8.28
N ALA A 110 -13.98 -4.90 7.48
CA ALA A 110 -13.89 -5.03 6.03
C ALA A 110 -12.80 -6.05 5.61
N VAL A 111 -11.62 -5.98 6.23
CA VAL A 111 -10.54 -6.97 6.03
C VAL A 111 -11.01 -8.37 6.41
N ILE A 112 -11.57 -8.55 7.60
CA ILE A 112 -12.07 -9.85 8.07
C ILE A 112 -13.13 -10.40 7.11
N ARG A 113 -14.10 -9.58 6.71
CA ARG A 113 -15.17 -9.97 5.77
C ARG A 113 -14.58 -10.47 4.46
N TYR A 114 -13.61 -9.74 3.90
CA TYR A 114 -12.94 -10.14 2.67
C TYR A 114 -12.16 -11.44 2.82
N LEU A 115 -11.43 -11.60 3.93
CA LEU A 115 -10.65 -12.81 4.21
C LEU A 115 -11.54 -14.02 4.50
N ASN A 116 -12.64 -13.87 5.22
CA ASN A 116 -13.61 -14.96 5.45
C ASN A 116 -14.12 -15.55 4.13
N GLN A 117 -14.37 -14.69 3.15
CA GLN A 117 -14.91 -15.10 1.85
C GLN A 117 -13.86 -15.70 0.92
N ASN A 118 -12.65 -15.13 0.89
CA ASN A 118 -11.66 -15.43 -0.15
C ASN A 118 -10.43 -16.18 0.37
N TYR A 119 -10.08 -16.02 1.65
CA TYR A 119 -8.87 -16.56 2.28
C TYR A 119 -9.13 -17.09 3.71
N PRO A 120 -10.18 -17.89 3.96
CA PRO A 120 -10.58 -18.26 5.32
C PRO A 120 -9.48 -19.02 6.08
N VAL A 121 -8.75 -19.89 5.39
CA VAL A 121 -7.66 -20.69 5.97
C VAL A 121 -6.55 -19.78 6.53
N LEU A 122 -6.16 -18.73 5.79
CA LEU A 122 -5.12 -17.80 6.26
C LEU A 122 -5.52 -17.06 7.54
N LEU A 123 -6.80 -16.67 7.64
CA LEU A 123 -7.31 -15.98 8.82
C LEU A 123 -7.35 -16.91 10.04
N GLN A 124 -7.84 -18.15 9.86
CA GLN A 124 -7.88 -19.18 10.90
C GLN A 124 -6.49 -19.51 11.42
N GLU A 125 -5.53 -19.76 10.53
CA GLU A 125 -4.16 -20.09 10.91
C GLU A 125 -3.47 -18.92 11.63
N ARG A 126 -3.68 -17.69 11.16
CA ARG A 126 -3.09 -16.50 11.77
C ARG A 126 -3.53 -16.31 13.21
N TYR A 127 -4.83 -16.44 13.48
CA TYR A 127 -5.43 -16.06 14.76
C TYR A 127 -5.87 -17.24 15.64
N GLN A 128 -5.80 -18.48 15.13
CA GLN A 128 -6.17 -19.71 15.85
C GLN A 128 -7.62 -19.64 16.39
N ILE A 129 -8.51 -19.20 15.49
CA ILE A 129 -9.95 -18.98 15.72
C ILE A 129 -10.81 -19.87 14.83
N SER A 130 -12.07 -20.02 15.20
CA SER A 130 -13.11 -20.42 14.26
C SER A 130 -13.62 -19.19 13.51
N ILE A 131 -13.96 -19.33 12.22
CA ILE A 131 -14.55 -18.22 11.47
C ILE A 131 -16.05 -18.20 11.72
N ASN A 132 -16.60 -17.01 11.96
CA ASN A 132 -18.02 -16.76 11.97
C ASN A 132 -18.45 -16.08 10.66
N GLU A 133 -19.70 -16.33 10.22
CA GLU A 133 -20.29 -15.59 9.08
C GLU A 133 -20.33 -14.08 9.36
N ASP A 134 -20.52 -13.71 10.62
CA ASP A 134 -20.45 -12.34 11.09
C ASP A 134 -18.98 -11.93 11.33
N ALA A 135 -18.49 -11.02 10.49
CA ALA A 135 -17.14 -10.48 10.60
C ALA A 135 -16.89 -9.74 11.93
N TYR A 136 -17.91 -9.16 12.54
CA TYR A 136 -17.79 -8.49 13.83
C TYR A 136 -17.58 -9.51 14.96
N LYS A 137 -18.31 -10.64 14.95
CA LYS A 137 -18.07 -11.73 15.92
C LYS A 137 -16.69 -12.35 15.76
N THR A 138 -16.22 -12.45 14.52
CA THR A 138 -14.85 -12.89 14.23
C THR A 138 -13.82 -11.91 14.83
N LEU A 139 -14.05 -10.60 14.72
CA LEU A 139 -13.22 -9.57 15.36
C LEU A 139 -13.17 -9.73 16.89
N GLU A 140 -14.32 -9.95 17.53
CA GLU A 140 -14.41 -10.21 18.97
C GLU A 140 -13.66 -11.49 19.38
N GLU A 141 -13.76 -12.57 18.60
CA GLU A 141 -13.04 -13.81 18.88
C GLU A 141 -11.51 -13.60 18.77
N ILE A 142 -11.05 -12.85 17.77
CA ILE A 142 -9.64 -12.45 17.65
C ILE A 142 -9.21 -11.64 18.87
N CYS A 143 -10.05 -10.71 19.32
CA CYS A 143 -9.80 -9.86 20.49
C CYS A 143 -9.53 -10.70 21.74
N ILE A 144 -10.39 -11.69 21.99
CA ILE A 144 -10.28 -12.63 23.10
C ILE A 144 -9.01 -13.48 22.97
N LYS A 145 -8.76 -14.10 21.80
CA LYS A 145 -7.59 -14.95 21.56
C LYS A 145 -6.27 -14.21 21.70
N ARG A 146 -6.22 -12.94 21.27
CA ARG A 146 -5.04 -12.07 21.37
C ARG A 146 -4.91 -11.41 22.74
N ARG A 147 -5.87 -11.62 23.64
CA ARG A 147 -5.94 -11.00 24.98
C ARG A 147 -5.88 -9.48 24.90
N CYS A 148 -6.58 -8.90 23.93
CA CYS A 148 -6.72 -7.46 23.77
C CYS A 148 -7.86 -6.98 24.67
N PHE A 149 -7.55 -6.63 25.91
CA PHE A 149 -8.53 -6.12 26.87
C PHE A 149 -8.08 -4.79 27.46
N GLN A 150 -9.05 -3.94 27.76
CA GLN A 150 -8.87 -2.73 28.55
C GLN A 150 -8.91 -3.06 30.05
N LYS A 151 -8.78 -2.04 30.90
CA LYS A 151 -8.92 -2.21 32.35
C LYS A 151 -10.35 -2.67 32.67
N GLY A 152 -10.47 -3.73 33.48
CA GLY A 152 -11.76 -4.32 33.82
C GLY A 152 -12.21 -5.44 32.88
N GLU A 153 -11.29 -6.02 32.10
CA GLU A 153 -11.54 -7.18 31.21
C GLU A 153 -12.55 -6.92 30.08
N THR A 154 -12.77 -5.66 29.72
CA THR A 154 -13.58 -5.29 28.56
C THR A 154 -12.76 -5.42 27.27
N PRO A 155 -13.32 -5.96 26.17
CA PRO A 155 -12.61 -6.09 24.89
C PRO A 155 -12.10 -4.75 24.36
N ASP A 156 -10.83 -4.72 23.93
CA ASP A 156 -10.18 -3.53 23.35
C ASP A 156 -10.26 -3.59 21.82
N ILE A 157 -11.43 -3.20 21.28
CA ILE A 157 -11.74 -3.28 19.85
C ILE A 157 -10.80 -2.42 19.00
N GLU A 158 -10.46 -1.22 19.47
CA GLU A 158 -9.59 -0.31 18.73
C GLU A 158 -8.18 -0.90 18.58
N ARG A 159 -7.63 -1.45 19.66
CA ARG A 159 -6.31 -2.08 19.66
C ARG A 159 -6.25 -3.33 18.79
N VAL A 160 -7.24 -4.22 18.87
CA VAL A 160 -7.26 -5.42 18.03
C VAL A 160 -7.45 -5.06 16.56
N SER A 161 -8.24 -4.03 16.25
CA SER A 161 -8.46 -3.55 14.89
C SER A 161 -7.16 -3.01 14.28
N ALA A 162 -6.43 -2.16 15.02
CA ALA A 162 -5.11 -1.69 14.59
C ALA A 162 -4.11 -2.85 14.39
N MET A 163 -4.14 -3.88 15.26
CA MET A 163 -3.31 -5.08 15.11
C MET A 163 -3.63 -5.84 13.83
N ILE A 164 -4.91 -6.02 13.50
CA ILE A 164 -5.36 -6.73 12.29
C ILE A 164 -4.93 -5.97 11.03
N LEU A 165 -5.11 -4.65 11.00
CA LEU A 165 -4.68 -3.82 9.88
C LEU A 165 -3.16 -3.89 9.67
N GLU A 166 -2.37 -3.84 10.75
CA GLU A 166 -0.92 -4.01 10.66
C GLU A 166 -0.52 -5.40 10.18
N ASP A 167 -1.15 -6.45 10.71
CA ASP A 167 -0.90 -7.83 10.27
C ASP A 167 -1.23 -8.03 8.79
N PHE A 168 -2.33 -7.43 8.33
CA PHE A 168 -2.74 -7.45 6.93
C PHE A 168 -1.72 -6.72 6.04
N ARG A 169 -1.41 -5.46 6.37
CA ARG A 169 -0.51 -4.60 5.57
C ARG A 169 0.94 -5.08 5.55
N SER A 170 1.39 -5.72 6.62
CA SER A 170 2.73 -6.32 6.70
C SER A 170 2.82 -7.72 6.07
N GLY A 171 1.71 -8.27 5.58
CA GLY A 171 1.65 -9.59 4.97
C GLY A 171 1.79 -10.75 5.96
N LYS A 172 1.67 -10.50 7.27
CA LYS A 172 1.74 -11.53 8.31
C LYS A 172 0.54 -12.49 8.28
N ILE A 173 -0.60 -12.05 7.74
CA ILE A 173 -1.76 -12.92 7.47
C ILE A 173 -1.46 -13.85 6.28
N GLY A 174 -0.77 -13.33 5.26
CA GLY A 174 -0.36 -14.08 4.08
C GLY A 174 -0.33 -13.22 2.82
N ARG A 175 -0.18 -13.86 1.66
CA ARG A 175 -0.23 -13.19 0.35
C ARG A 175 -1.68 -13.07 -0.09
N ILE A 176 -2.20 -11.85 -0.07
CA ILE A 176 -3.59 -11.55 -0.38
C ILE A 176 -3.64 -10.55 -1.52
N THR A 177 -4.45 -10.84 -2.52
CA THR A 177 -4.82 -9.91 -3.59
C THR A 177 -6.26 -9.50 -3.36
N LEU A 178 -6.54 -8.18 -3.35
CA LEU A 178 -7.88 -7.64 -3.07
C LEU A 178 -8.78 -7.57 -4.30
N GLU A 179 -8.25 -7.70 -5.51
CA GLU A 179 -8.97 -7.52 -6.77
C GLU A 179 -8.58 -8.55 -7.83
N HIS A 180 -9.53 -8.91 -8.69
CA HIS A 180 -9.30 -9.86 -9.77
C HIS A 180 -9.68 -9.23 -11.12
N PRO A 181 -8.96 -9.53 -12.22
CA PRO A 181 -9.26 -8.95 -13.54
C PRO A 181 -10.71 -9.13 -13.99
N GLU A 182 -11.34 -10.24 -13.62
CA GLU A 182 -12.73 -10.57 -13.95
C GLU A 182 -13.74 -9.61 -13.32
N GLU A 183 -13.38 -8.88 -12.25
CA GLU A 183 -14.24 -7.88 -11.60
C GLU A 183 -14.35 -6.57 -12.41
N TRP A 184 -13.54 -6.40 -13.45
CA TRP A 184 -13.38 -5.16 -14.21
C TRP A 184 -13.50 -5.34 -15.72
N GLN A 185 -14.01 -6.48 -16.17
CA GLN A 185 -14.31 -6.76 -17.58
C GLN A 185 -15.69 -6.23 -17.99
#